data_AF-A0A9P6NK25-F1
#
_entry.id   AF-A0A9P6NK25-F1
#
_cell.length_a   1.000
_cell.length_b   1.000
_cell.length_c   1.000
_cell.angle_alpha   90.00
_cell.angle_beta   90.00
_cell.angle_gamma   90.00
#
_symmetry.space_group_name_H-M   'P 1'
#
loop_
_entity.id
_entity.type
_entity.pdbx_description
1 polymer ?
#
loop_
_entity_poly.entity_id
_entity_poly.type
_entity_poly.pdbx_seq_one_letter_code
_entity_poly.pdbx_strand_id
1 'polypeptide(L)' 'WFDQMLEGAFEVFKDQDLLIEAPSVMCGMHIAEKLNIPFFRAFTMPWTPTNKYPH' A
#
# COMPACT_ATOMS: atom_id res chain seq x y z
N TRP A 1 -4.78 -19.72 -1.63
CA TRP A 1 -5.52 -18.46 -1.86
C TRP A 1 -4.66 -17.26 -1.49
N PHE A 2 -4.07 -17.24 -0.28
CA PHE A 2 -3.18 -16.16 0.15
C PHE A 2 -1.90 -16.09 -0.72
N ASP A 3 -1.28 -17.23 -1.02
CA ASP A 3 -0.08 -17.27 -1.86
C ASP A 3 -0.35 -16.74 -3.27
N GLN A 4 -1.43 -17.18 -3.90
CA GLN A 4 -1.87 -16.67 -5.21
C GLN A 4 -2.15 -15.16 -5.20
N MET A 5 -2.67 -14.64 -4.09
CA MET A 5 -2.88 -13.20 -3.90
C MET A 5 -1.55 -12.45 -3.81
N LEU A 6 -0.55 -13.01 -3.10
CA LEU A 6 0.79 -12.41 -3.00
C LEU A 6 1.56 -12.47 -4.32
N GLU A 7 1.51 -13.60 -5.02
CA GLU A 7 2.08 -13.76 -6.35
C GLU A 7 1.45 -12.76 -7.32
N GLY A 8 0.12 -12.67 -7.36
CA GLY A 8 -0.59 -11.70 -8.18
C GLY A 8 -0.21 -10.25 -7.87
N ALA A 9 -0.07 -9.90 -6.59
CA ALA A 9 0.40 -8.58 -6.21
C ALA A 9 1.82 -8.30 -6.74
N PHE A 10 2.75 -9.23 -6.55
CA PHE A 10 4.13 -9.07 -7.02
C PHE A 10 4.22 -8.91 -8.54
N GLU A 11 3.49 -9.72 -9.31
CA GLU A 11 3.50 -9.65 -10.78
C GLU A 11 3.07 -8.28 -11.32
N VAL A 12 2.05 -7.65 -10.72
CA VAL A 12 1.56 -6.33 -11.18
C VAL A 12 2.59 -5.21 -10.93
N PHE A 13 3.40 -5.31 -9.87
CA PHE A 13 4.34 -4.26 -9.48
C PHE A 13 5.69 -4.32 -10.20
N LYS A 14 6.04 -5.41 -10.89
CA LYS A 14 7.34 -5.57 -11.57
C LYS A 14 7.65 -4.45 -12.59
N ASP A 15 6.63 -3.90 -13.22
CA ASP A 15 6.75 -2.86 -14.25
C ASP A 15 6.30 -1.48 -13.76
N GLN A 16 6.24 -1.26 -12.44
CA GLN A 16 5.83 0.01 -11.84
C GLN A 16 7.02 0.78 -11.27
N ASP A 17 6.99 2.10 -11.40
CA ASP A 17 8.06 2.98 -10.91
C ASP A 17 7.88 3.43 -9.45
N LEU A 18 6.72 3.15 -8.84
CA LEU A 18 6.30 3.69 -7.54
C LEU A 18 5.23 2.81 -6.90
N LEU A 19 5.29 2.65 -5.58
CA LEU A 19 4.25 1.97 -4.80
C LEU A 19 3.67 2.89 -3.71
N ILE A 20 2.35 3.05 -3.72
CA ILE A 20 1.58 3.73 -2.66
C ILE A 20 0.62 2.71 -2.04
N GLU A 21 0.75 2.43 -0.75
CA GLU A 21 -0.09 1.47 -0.05
C GLU A 21 -0.95 2.07 1.07
N ALA A 22 -2.10 1.45 1.29
CA ALA A 22 -2.95 1.72 2.45
C ALA A 22 -2.38 1.05 3.72
N PRO A 23 -2.77 1.51 4.92
CA PRO A 23 -2.18 1.03 6.16
C PRO A 23 -2.53 -0.41 6.52
N SER A 24 -3.56 -0.97 5.91
CA SER A 24 -3.97 -2.37 6.07
C SER A 24 -3.20 -3.33 5.16
N VAL A 25 -2.47 -2.83 4.16
CA VAL A 25 -1.65 -3.66 3.27
C VAL A 25 -0.36 -4.06 4.01
N MET A 26 0.00 -5.33 3.90
CA MET A 26 1.15 -5.91 4.62
C MET A 26 2.30 -6.32 3.70
N CYS A 27 2.08 -6.42 2.38
CA CYS A 27 3.08 -6.93 1.43
C CYS A 27 3.80 -5.85 0.61
N GLY A 28 3.25 -4.64 0.48
CA GLY A 28 3.78 -3.63 -0.45
C GLY A 28 5.17 -3.14 -0.07
N MET A 29 5.49 -3.03 1.22
CA MET A 29 6.86 -2.70 1.68
C MET A 29 7.90 -3.71 1.15
N HIS A 30 7.64 -5.01 1.25
CA HIS A 30 8.55 -6.05 0.79
C HIS A 30 8.68 -6.08 -0.74
N ILE A 31 7.58 -5.81 -1.45
CA ILE A 31 7.60 -5.70 -2.92
C ILE A 31 8.46 -4.50 -3.34
N ALA A 32 8.26 -3.34 -2.71
CA ALA A 32 9.03 -2.14 -3.03
C ALA A 32 10.53 -2.30 -2.72
N GLU A 33 10.87 -2.96 -1.62
CA GLU A 33 12.25 -3.32 -1.27
C GLU A 33 12.87 -4.23 -2.34
N LYS A 34 12.14 -5.26 -2.78
CA LYS A 34 12.62 -6.21 -3.80
C LYS A 34 12.86 -5.56 -5.16
N LEU A 35 11.99 -4.64 -5.56
CA LEU A 35 12.04 -3.96 -6.85
C LEU A 35 12.87 -2.67 -6.82
N ASN A 36 13.29 -2.21 -5.64
CA ASN A 36 14.04 -0.98 -5.44
C ASN A 36 13.32 0.25 -6.00
N ILE A 37 12.02 0.36 -5.70
CA ILE A 37 11.17 1.47 -6.11
C ILE A 37 10.76 2.30 -4.88
N PRO A 38 10.49 3.60 -5.04
CA PRO A 38 9.98 4.43 -3.96
C PRO A 38 8.68 3.88 -3.38
N PHE A 39 8.54 4.01 -2.06
CA PHE A 39 7.42 3.48 -1.29
C PHE A 39 6.79 4.56 -0.42
N PHE A 40 5.47 4.68 -0.49
CA PHE A 40 4.69 5.61 0.34
C PHE A 40 3.55 4.87 1.05
N ARG A 41 3.44 5.08 2.36
CA ARG A 41 2.27 4.64 3.13
C ARG A 41 1.27 5.79 3.23
N ALA A 42 0.16 5.67 2.52
CA ALA A 42 -0.90 6.68 2.50
C ALA A 42 -1.94 6.36 3.57
N PHE A 43 -2.12 7.27 4.53
CA PHE A 43 -3.15 7.18 5.55
C PHE A 43 -4.35 8.00 5.11
N THR A 44 -5.50 7.36 4.88
CA THR A 44 -6.72 8.06 4.42
C THR A 44 -7.47 8.77 5.55
N MET A 45 -7.14 8.47 6.82
CA MET A 45 -7.72 9.17 7.95
C MET A 45 -7.01 10.52 8.15
N PRO A 46 -7.73 11.65 8.21
CA PRO A 46 -7.13 12.93 8.54
C PRO A 46 -6.60 12.92 9.98
N TRP A 47 -5.45 13.56 10.19
CA TRP A 47 -4.90 13.81 11.53
C TRP A 47 -5.73 14.82 12.34
N THR A 48 -6.65 15.52 11.68
CA THR A 48 -7.58 16.45 12.32
C THR A 48 -8.95 15.78 12.50
N PRO A 49 -9.65 16.08 13.61
CA PRO A 49 -11.03 15.62 13.81
C PRO A 49 -11.92 16.01 12.63
N THR A 50 -12.80 15.10 12.21
CA THR A 50 -13.74 15.39 11.13
C THR A 50 -14.88 16.26 11.65
N ASN A 51 -14.86 17.56 11.36
CA ASN A 51 -15.94 18.49 11.74
C ASN A 51 -17.30 18.18 11.09
N LYS A 52 -17.34 17.31 10.08
CA LYS A 52 -18.55 16.96 9.31
C LYS A 52 -19.49 16.00 10.05
N TYR A 53 -19.00 15.31 11.07
CA TYR A 53 -19.76 14.29 11.81
C TYR A 53 -19.65 14.55 13.32
N PRO A 54 -20.50 15.43 13.90
CA PRO A 54 -20.55 15.63 15.34
C PRO A 54 -21.19 14.41 16.00
N HIS A 55 -20.41 13.66 16.77
CA HIS A 55 -20.85 12.62 17.71
C HIS A 55 -20.06 12.80 19.00
#